data_AF-A0A0C9URG8-F1
#
_entry.id   AF-A0A0C9URG8-F1
#
_cell.length_a   1.000
_cell.length_b   1.000
_cell.length_c   1.000
_cell.angle_alpha   90.00
_cell.angle_beta   90.00
_cell.angle_gamma   90.00
#
_symmetry.space_group_name_H-M   'P 1'
#
loop_
_entity.id
_entity.type
_entity.pdbx_description
1 polymer ?
#
loop_
_entity_poly.entity_id
_entity_poly.type
_entity_poly.pdbx_seq_one_letter_code
_entity_poly.pdbx_strand_id
1 'polypeptide(L)'
;AVIKERTIPILIEFVPLTFSMERSEDIAIVENDSRLSVSSIISARWIKPESRRREGQKVAHLIVRVTGAEAANKILRDGMVIRSKRVRARKIAREPQHCLKCQKVDTKHIAATCPSTKDICRTCGEEHRTMECKEKDPNRFKCANYNIHGHTSWGRECPAYQHSAQRLRQRDTEATY
;
A
#
# COMPACT_ATOMS: atom_id res chain seq x y z
N ALA A 1 24.11 -7.60 -21.12
CA ALA A 1 22.86 -7.68 -20.32
C ALA A 1 22.62 -6.30 -19.70
N VAL A 2 21.45 -5.68 -19.95
CA VAL A 2 21.11 -4.39 -19.31
C VAL A 2 20.62 -4.70 -17.89
N ILE A 3 21.42 -4.36 -16.88
CA ILE A 3 20.99 -4.48 -15.48
C ILE A 3 19.94 -3.41 -15.26
N LYS A 4 18.66 -3.81 -15.19
CA LYS A 4 17.57 -2.89 -14.87
C LYS A 4 17.73 -2.50 -13.40
N GLU A 5 18.01 -1.22 -13.15
CA GLU A 5 18.12 -0.71 -11.78
C GLU A 5 16.86 -1.02 -10.98
N ARG A 6 17.06 -1.43 -9.73
CA ARG A 6 15.97 -1.82 -8.85
C ARG A 6 15.12 -0.60 -8.51
N THR A 7 13.81 -0.70 -8.76
CA THR A 7 12.87 0.35 -8.37
C THR A 7 12.39 0.16 -6.94
N ILE A 8 12.48 1.20 -6.12
CA ILE A 8 12.10 1.16 -4.70
C ILE A 8 10.82 1.98 -4.50
N PRO A 9 9.73 1.39 -3.97
CA PRO A 9 8.49 2.13 -3.72
C PRO A 9 8.51 2.82 -2.35
N ILE A 10 8.11 4.09 -2.33
CA ILE A 10 8.12 4.95 -1.15
C ILE A 10 6.74 5.60 -0.98
N LEU A 11 6.24 5.61 0.25
CA LEU A 11 5.02 6.31 0.64
C LEU A 11 5.36 7.77 0.92
N ILE A 12 4.69 8.69 0.23
CA ILE A 12 4.78 10.13 0.48
C ILE A 12 3.45 10.62 1.04
N GLU A 13 3.52 11.33 2.16
CA GLU A 13 2.35 11.67 2.97
C GLU A 13 1.90 13.11 2.75
N PHE A 14 0.58 13.32 2.79
CA PHE A 14 -0.06 14.64 2.73
C PHE A 14 0.38 15.52 1.55
N VAL A 15 0.50 14.91 0.36
CA VAL A 15 0.83 15.58 -0.90
C VAL A 15 -0.37 16.40 -1.38
N PRO A 16 -0.19 17.67 -1.77
CA PRO A 16 -1.25 18.50 -2.35
C PRO A 16 -1.85 17.86 -3.60
N LEU A 17 -3.17 17.85 -3.72
CA LEU A 17 -3.86 17.31 -4.90
C LEU A 17 -3.70 18.18 -6.15
N THR A 18 -3.16 19.39 -6.00
CA THR A 18 -2.76 20.25 -7.13
C THR A 18 -1.51 19.74 -7.85
N PHE A 19 -0.81 18.75 -7.30
CA PHE A 19 0.29 18.06 -7.97
C PHE A 19 -0.24 17.10 -9.05
N SER A 20 0.22 17.24 -10.30
CA SER A 20 -0.07 16.27 -11.35
C SER A 20 1.09 15.30 -11.54
N MET A 21 0.77 14.00 -11.53
CA MET A 21 1.73 12.93 -11.83
C MET A 21 1.84 12.62 -13.33
N GLU A 22 0.95 13.19 -14.15
CA GLU A 22 0.88 12.94 -15.59
C GLU A 22 1.68 13.98 -16.38
N ARG A 23 1.94 15.15 -15.76
CA ARG A 23 2.75 16.21 -16.34
C ARG A 23 4.23 15.96 -16.03
N SER A 24 5.02 15.66 -17.06
CA SER A 24 6.47 15.50 -16.93
C SER A 24 7.16 16.71 -16.31
N GLU A 25 6.68 17.92 -16.60
CA GLU A 25 7.14 19.18 -16.00
C GLU A 25 6.99 19.18 -14.47
N ASP A 26 5.83 18.76 -13.96
CA ASP A 26 5.56 18.73 -12.52
C ASP A 26 6.49 17.72 -11.83
N ILE A 27 6.77 16.58 -12.48
CA ILE A 27 7.74 15.59 -11.98
C ILE A 27 9.15 16.18 -11.95
N ALA A 28 9.59 16.82 -13.03
CA ALA A 28 10.93 17.40 -13.13
C ALA A 28 11.15 18.51 -12.08
N ILE A 29 10.13 19.35 -11.83
CA ILE A 29 10.16 20.35 -10.75
C ILE A 29 10.32 19.67 -9.40
N VAL A 30 9.55 18.60 -9.13
CA VAL A 30 9.65 17.85 -7.88
C VAL A 30 11.02 17.21 -7.70
N GLU A 31 11.61 16.63 -8.76
CA GLU A 31 12.96 16.09 -8.72
C GLU A 31 13.97 17.17 -8.37
N ASN A 32 13.94 18.30 -9.07
CA ASN A 32 14.81 19.44 -8.83
C ASN A 32 14.68 20.00 -7.40
N ASP A 33 13.45 20.30 -6.96
CA ASP A 33 13.18 20.86 -5.64
C ASP A 33 13.56 19.88 -4.52
N SER A 34 13.47 18.58 -4.78
CA SER A 34 13.89 17.51 -3.86
C SER A 34 15.38 17.16 -3.98
N ARG A 35 16.13 17.84 -4.87
CA ARG A 35 17.53 17.58 -5.19
C ARG A 35 17.79 16.13 -5.65
N LEU A 36 16.84 15.52 -6.34
CA LEU A 36 16.99 14.19 -6.91
C LEU A 36 17.67 14.30 -8.28
N SER A 37 18.33 13.22 -8.71
CA SER A 37 18.83 13.14 -10.08
C SER A 37 17.64 13.15 -11.05
N VAL A 38 17.85 13.71 -12.24
CA VAL A 38 16.82 13.72 -13.29
C VAL A 38 16.37 12.28 -13.60
N SER A 39 15.07 12.07 -13.75
CA SER A 39 14.46 10.76 -14.00
C SER A 39 14.66 9.74 -12.86
N SER A 40 14.92 10.21 -11.64
CA SER A 40 14.90 9.35 -10.45
C SER A 40 13.51 8.80 -10.17
N ILE A 41 12.45 9.56 -10.51
CA ILE A 41 11.05 9.15 -10.31
C ILE A 41 10.56 8.39 -11.55
N ILE A 42 10.40 7.08 -11.40
CA ILE A 42 9.94 6.19 -12.47
C ILE A 42 8.43 6.20 -12.64
N SER A 43 7.70 6.24 -11.53
CA SER A 43 6.24 6.33 -11.54
C SER A 43 5.71 6.85 -10.23
N ALA A 44 4.55 7.49 -10.28
CA ALA A 44 3.81 7.92 -9.11
C ALA A 44 2.36 7.46 -9.23
N ARG A 45 1.72 7.10 -8.11
CA ARG A 45 0.29 6.82 -8.06
C ARG A 45 -0.33 7.26 -6.74
N TRP A 46 -1.54 7.80 -6.81
CA TRP A 46 -2.35 8.06 -5.61
C TRP A 46 -2.77 6.73 -4.95
N ILE A 47 -2.68 6.67 -3.61
CA ILE A 47 -3.20 5.52 -2.85
C ILE A 47 -4.73 5.50 -2.88
N LYS A 48 -5.31 6.68 -2.70
CA LYS A 48 -6.76 6.86 -2.66
C LYS A 48 -7.24 7.38 -4.03
N PRO A 49 -8.08 6.61 -4.75
CA PRO A 49 -8.61 7.05 -6.04
C PRO A 49 -9.55 8.24 -5.86
N GLU A 50 -9.72 9.02 -6.92
CA GLU A 50 -10.47 10.27 -6.89
C GLU A 50 -11.92 10.07 -6.43
N SER A 51 -12.58 9.03 -6.95
CA SER A 51 -13.95 8.64 -6.61
C SER A 51 -14.19 8.31 -5.13
N ARG A 52 -13.12 8.08 -4.36
CA ARG A 52 -13.22 7.79 -2.92
C ARG A 52 -12.82 8.98 -2.04
N ARG A 53 -12.32 10.08 -2.62
CA ARG A 53 -11.89 11.26 -1.86
C ARG A 53 -13.10 11.91 -1.19
N ARG A 54 -12.87 12.50 -0.01
CA ARG A 54 -13.92 13.30 0.65
C ARG A 54 -14.05 14.61 -0.12
N GLU A 55 -15.25 15.16 -0.17
CA GLU A 55 -15.47 16.49 -0.72
C GLU A 55 -14.59 17.51 0.03
N GLY A 56 -13.96 18.43 -0.71
CA GLY A 56 -13.02 19.42 -0.15
C GLY A 56 -11.68 18.86 0.35
N GLN A 57 -11.38 17.56 0.17
CA GLN A 57 -10.07 17.00 0.52
C GLN A 57 -8.98 17.70 -0.31
N LYS A 58 -7.97 18.31 0.34
CA LYS A 58 -6.89 19.07 -0.33
C LYS A 58 -5.58 18.31 -0.50
N VAL A 59 -5.40 17.23 0.27
CA VAL A 59 -4.17 16.42 0.28
C VAL A 59 -4.49 14.94 0.24
N ALA A 60 -3.60 14.14 -0.33
CA ALA A 60 -3.68 12.69 -0.34
C ALA A 60 -2.30 12.05 -0.13
N HIS A 61 -2.24 10.72 -0.10
CA HIS A 61 -0.99 9.98 0.02
C HIS A 61 -0.62 9.38 -1.33
N LEU A 62 0.67 9.42 -1.62
CA LEU A 62 1.24 9.07 -2.90
C LEU A 62 2.22 7.92 -2.73
N ILE A 63 2.24 6.99 -3.68
CA ILE A 63 3.33 6.02 -3.80
C ILE A 63 4.19 6.45 -4.97
N VAL A 64 5.44 6.75 -4.71
CA VAL A 64 6.45 7.05 -5.72
C VAL A 64 7.39 5.85 -5.85
N ARG A 65 7.70 5.44 -7.07
CA ARG A 65 8.76 4.47 -7.35
C ARG A 65 9.96 5.21 -7.87
N VAL A 66 11.10 5.00 -7.21
CA VAL A 66 12.36 5.63 -7.60
C VAL A 66 13.41 4.60 -8.01
N THR A 67 14.36 5.01 -8.86
CA THR A 67 15.52 4.22 -9.24
C THR A 67 16.61 4.28 -8.18
N GLY A 68 17.09 3.11 -7.76
CA GLY A 68 18.27 3.00 -6.92
C GLY A 68 18.03 3.32 -5.43
N ALA A 69 18.96 2.84 -4.60
CA ALA A 69 18.91 3.04 -3.16
C ALA A 69 19.26 4.48 -2.75
N GLU A 70 20.09 5.19 -3.53
CA GLU A 70 20.52 6.54 -3.20
C GLU A 70 19.35 7.53 -3.21
N ALA A 71 18.57 7.57 -4.31
CA ALA A 71 17.38 8.40 -4.39
C ALA A 71 16.37 8.04 -3.30
N ALA A 72 16.19 6.74 -3.04
CA ALA A 72 15.29 6.28 -1.99
C ALA A 72 15.70 6.74 -0.60
N ASN A 73 16.97 6.56 -0.23
CA ASN A 73 17.49 6.97 1.08
C ASN A 73 17.45 8.49 1.25
N LYS A 74 17.72 9.25 0.17
CA LYS A 74 17.59 10.71 0.18
C LYS A 74 16.16 11.13 0.48
N ILE A 75 15.17 10.55 -0.21
CA ILE A 75 13.75 10.82 0.04
C ILE A 75 13.34 10.43 1.46
N LEU A 76 13.77 9.27 1.95
CA LEU A 76 13.43 8.80 3.30
C LEU A 76 13.98 9.71 4.40
N ARG A 77 15.20 10.23 4.21
CA ARG A 77 15.87 11.11 5.18
C ARG A 77 15.36 12.55 5.10
N ASP A 78 15.28 13.11 3.89
CA ASP A 78 15.08 14.56 3.69
C ASP A 78 13.62 14.91 3.37
N GLY A 79 12.80 13.91 3.04
CA GLY A 79 11.46 14.08 2.46
C GLY A 79 11.51 14.43 0.97
N MET A 80 10.36 14.82 0.42
CA MET A 80 10.27 15.42 -0.93
C MET A 80 9.72 16.83 -0.83
N VAL A 81 10.04 17.68 -1.80
CA VAL A 81 9.44 19.00 -1.96
C VAL A 81 8.48 18.93 -3.15
N ILE A 82 7.19 19.11 -2.88
CA ILE A 82 6.12 19.04 -3.88
C ILE A 82 5.26 20.29 -3.76
N ARG A 83 5.14 21.07 -4.85
CA ARG A 83 4.43 22.37 -4.86
C ARG A 83 4.94 23.29 -3.73
N SER A 84 6.26 23.42 -3.63
CA SER A 84 6.96 24.20 -2.60
C SER A 84 6.69 23.77 -1.14
N LYS A 85 6.02 22.63 -0.92
CA LYS A 85 5.78 22.05 0.40
C LYS A 85 6.68 20.84 0.62
N ARG A 86 7.42 20.82 1.72
CA ARG A 86 8.14 19.61 2.15
C ARG A 86 7.15 18.59 2.72
N VAL A 87 7.17 17.38 2.18
CA VAL A 87 6.30 16.26 2.54
C VAL A 87 7.13 15.10 3.08
N ARG A 88 6.61 14.42 4.09
CA ARG A 88 7.27 13.29 4.73
C ARG A 88 7.19 12.05 3.84
N ALA A 89 8.24 11.24 3.91
CA ALA A 89 8.34 9.98 3.22
C ALA A 89 8.50 8.83 4.21
N ARG A 90 7.97 7.65 3.87
CA ARG A 90 8.14 6.41 4.63
C ARG A 90 8.37 5.24 3.69
N LYS A 91 9.18 4.27 4.13
CA LYS A 91 9.31 2.99 3.42
C LYS A 91 7.97 2.28 3.46
N ILE A 92 7.55 1.72 2.33
CA ILE A 92 6.33 0.92 2.29
C ILE A 92 6.61 -0.41 2.98
N ALA A 93 5.91 -0.67 4.08
CA ALA A 93 5.97 -1.96 4.75
C ALA A 93 5.37 -3.04 3.84
N ARG A 94 6.07 -4.17 3.71
CA ARG A 94 5.47 -5.38 3.13
C ARG A 94 4.38 -5.88 4.08
N GLU A 95 3.20 -6.08 3.53
CA GLU A 95 2.07 -6.63 4.27
C GLU A 95 1.77 -8.06 3.80
N PRO A 96 1.34 -8.95 4.72
CA PRO A 96 0.74 -10.22 4.38
C PRO A 96 -0.33 -10.08 3.31
N GLN A 97 -0.18 -10.83 2.23
CA GLN A 97 -1.23 -10.96 1.24
C GLN A 97 -2.24 -12.01 1.72
N HIS A 98 -3.52 -11.72 1.53
CA HIS A 98 -4.60 -12.70 1.64
C HIS A 98 -5.18 -12.98 0.26
N CYS A 99 -5.67 -14.20 0.07
CA CYS A 99 -6.44 -14.54 -1.12
C CYS A 99 -7.76 -13.76 -1.11
N LEU A 100 -8.01 -12.93 -2.13
CA LEU A 100 -9.24 -12.12 -2.20
C LEU A 100 -10.54 -12.92 -2.39
N LYS A 101 -10.44 -14.25 -2.61
CA LYS A 101 -11.59 -15.16 -2.71
C LYS A 101 -11.92 -15.80 -1.35
N CYS A 102 -10.96 -16.46 -0.70
CA CYS A 102 -11.19 -17.17 0.57
C CYS A 102 -10.77 -16.37 1.82
N GLN A 103 -10.15 -15.20 1.66
CA GLN A 103 -9.64 -14.30 2.71
C GLN A 103 -8.58 -14.91 3.64
N LYS A 104 -8.05 -16.08 3.30
CA LYS A 104 -6.97 -16.71 4.08
C LYS A 104 -5.63 -16.05 3.78
N VAL A 105 -4.86 -15.80 4.83
CA VAL A 105 -3.46 -15.33 4.74
C VAL A 105 -2.50 -16.53 4.66
N ASP A 106 -1.25 -16.28 4.30
CA ASP A 106 -0.19 -17.30 4.21
C ASP A 106 -0.49 -18.48 3.27
N THR A 107 -1.39 -18.27 2.30
CA THR A 107 -1.70 -19.25 1.27
C THR A 107 -0.76 -19.14 0.07
N LYS A 108 -0.47 -20.27 -0.59
CA LYS A 108 0.30 -20.31 -1.85
C LYS A 108 -0.51 -19.95 -3.10
N HIS A 109 -1.78 -19.60 -2.95
CA HIS A 109 -2.68 -19.28 -4.06
C HIS A 109 -3.18 -17.83 -3.97
N ILE A 110 -3.66 -17.33 -5.10
CA ILE A 110 -4.35 -16.04 -5.23
C ILE A 110 -5.81 -16.29 -5.63
N ALA A 111 -6.65 -15.25 -5.66
CA ALA A 111 -8.06 -15.41 -6.01
C ALA A 111 -8.31 -16.15 -7.34
N ALA A 112 -7.47 -15.90 -8.35
CA ALA A 112 -7.56 -16.54 -9.66
C ALA A 112 -7.27 -18.04 -9.65
N THR A 113 -6.42 -18.51 -8.72
CA THR A 113 -6.02 -19.92 -8.57
C THR A 113 -6.58 -20.54 -7.30
N CYS A 114 -7.58 -19.90 -6.68
CA CYS A 114 -8.13 -20.34 -5.42
C CYS A 114 -9.05 -21.55 -5.65
N PRO A 115 -8.85 -22.66 -4.90
CA PRO A 115 -9.69 -23.85 -5.03
C PRO A 115 -11.10 -23.66 -4.46
N SER A 116 -11.35 -22.59 -3.71
CA SER A 116 -12.69 -22.28 -3.21
C SER A 116 -13.64 -21.99 -4.37
N THR A 117 -14.83 -22.58 -4.34
CA THR A 117 -15.93 -22.23 -5.26
C THR A 117 -16.64 -20.95 -4.84
N LYS A 118 -16.53 -20.57 -3.57
CA LYS A 118 -17.27 -19.49 -2.92
C LYS A 118 -16.39 -18.28 -2.64
N ASP A 119 -16.96 -17.08 -2.79
CA ASP A 119 -16.38 -15.84 -2.31
C ASP A 119 -16.72 -15.66 -0.82
N ILE A 120 -15.70 -15.45 0.00
CA ILE A 120 -15.84 -15.20 1.43
C ILE A 120 -15.66 -13.71 1.69
N CYS A 121 -16.56 -13.15 2.49
CA CYS A 121 -16.49 -11.77 2.90
C CYS A 121 -15.37 -11.55 3.91
N ARG A 122 -14.51 -10.56 3.67
CA ARG A 122 -13.43 -10.23 4.62
C ARG A 122 -13.91 -9.57 5.91
N THR A 123 -15.14 -9.06 5.93
CA THR A 123 -15.71 -8.33 7.07
C THR A 123 -16.50 -9.25 7.99
N CYS A 124 -17.50 -9.97 7.45
CA CYS A 124 -18.39 -10.81 8.25
C CYS A 124 -18.17 -12.32 8.06
N GLY A 125 -17.21 -12.75 7.22
CA GLY A 125 -16.88 -14.16 7.03
C GLY A 125 -17.91 -14.99 6.26
N GLU A 126 -19.02 -14.40 5.82
CA GLU A 126 -20.10 -15.08 5.10
C GLU A 126 -19.87 -15.17 3.59
N GLU A 127 -20.69 -15.98 2.92
CA GLU A 127 -20.59 -16.28 1.48
C GLU A 127 -21.16 -15.16 0.60
N HIS A 128 -20.36 -14.12 0.41
CA HIS A 128 -20.61 -13.08 -0.60
C HIS A 128 -19.35 -12.29 -0.91
N ARG A 129 -19.40 -11.51 -1.99
CA ARG A 129 -18.34 -10.55 -2.28
C ARG A 129 -18.36 -9.44 -1.25
N THR A 130 -17.18 -9.09 -0.75
CA THR A 130 -17.03 -8.03 0.28
C THR A 130 -17.68 -6.70 -0.14
N MET A 131 -17.71 -6.38 -1.43
CA MET A 131 -18.33 -5.15 -1.93
C MET A 131 -19.86 -5.11 -1.71
N GLU A 132 -20.50 -6.27 -1.60
CA GLU A 132 -21.94 -6.45 -1.36
C GLU A 132 -22.26 -6.54 0.14
N CYS A 133 -21.24 -6.58 1.00
CA CYS A 133 -21.42 -6.70 2.44
C CYS A 133 -22.08 -5.45 3.02
N LYS A 134 -23.23 -5.64 3.69
CA LYS A 134 -23.96 -4.57 4.38
C LYS A 134 -23.69 -4.53 5.89
N GLU A 135 -22.86 -5.45 6.40
CA GLU A 135 -22.60 -5.55 7.83
C GLU A 135 -21.74 -4.38 8.32
N LYS A 136 -22.24 -3.71 9.36
CA LYS A 136 -21.59 -2.55 9.98
C LYS A 136 -21.37 -2.74 11.48
N ASP A 137 -22.02 -3.74 12.09
CA ASP A 137 -21.86 -4.06 13.51
C ASP A 137 -20.52 -4.77 13.75
N PRO A 138 -19.58 -4.17 14.51
CA PRO A 138 -18.31 -4.80 14.82
C PRO A 138 -18.43 -6.14 15.53
N ASN A 139 -19.52 -6.39 16.27
CA ASN A 139 -19.75 -7.67 16.95
C ASN A 139 -20.02 -8.81 15.96
N ARG A 140 -20.53 -8.48 14.78
CA ARG A 140 -20.80 -9.43 13.69
C ARG A 140 -19.60 -9.59 12.75
N PHE A 141 -18.52 -8.86 12.99
CA PHE A 141 -17.28 -9.08 12.25
C PHE A 141 -16.70 -10.43 12.59
N LYS A 142 -16.21 -11.12 11.56
CA LYS A 142 -15.74 -12.49 11.66
C LYS A 142 -14.57 -12.70 10.72
N CYS A 143 -13.55 -13.37 11.24
CA CYS A 143 -12.33 -13.66 10.51
C CYS A 143 -12.41 -15.03 9.82
N ALA A 144 -12.10 -15.08 8.53
CA ALA A 144 -12.10 -16.31 7.73
C ALA A 144 -10.92 -17.25 8.03
N ASN A 145 -9.88 -16.77 8.72
CA ASN A 145 -8.71 -17.60 9.08
C ASN A 145 -9.01 -18.52 10.27
N TYR A 146 -9.70 -17.99 11.29
CA TYR A 146 -10.04 -18.72 12.52
C TYR A 146 -11.53 -19.02 12.69
N ASN A 147 -12.38 -18.43 11.84
CA ASN A 147 -13.83 -18.54 11.92
C ASN A 147 -14.42 -18.00 13.24
N ILE A 148 -13.76 -17.03 13.87
CA ILE A 148 -14.18 -16.41 15.14
C ILE A 148 -14.68 -14.99 14.96
N HIS A 149 -15.63 -14.60 15.82
CA HIS A 149 -16.12 -13.23 15.91
C HIS A 149 -15.14 -12.31 16.66
N GLY A 150 -15.31 -11.00 16.48
CA GLY A 150 -14.58 -9.96 17.20
C GLY A 150 -13.49 -9.26 16.39
N HIS A 151 -13.12 -9.79 15.22
CA HIS A 151 -12.25 -9.09 14.27
C HIS A 151 -12.51 -9.52 12.83
N THR A 152 -12.02 -8.73 11.88
CA THR A 152 -12.17 -8.97 10.44
C THR A 152 -10.94 -9.69 9.86
N SER A 153 -11.09 -10.36 8.72
CA SER A 153 -9.96 -10.98 8.02
C SER A 153 -8.89 -9.99 7.53
N TRP A 154 -9.26 -8.71 7.39
CA TRP A 154 -8.35 -7.62 7.00
C TRP A 154 -7.80 -6.83 8.19
N GLY A 155 -8.24 -7.14 9.41
CA GLY A 155 -7.77 -6.52 10.63
C GLY A 155 -6.30 -6.83 10.91
N ARG A 156 -5.55 -5.84 11.39
CA ARG A 156 -4.14 -6.01 11.81
C ARG A 156 -4.01 -6.72 13.16
N GLU A 157 -5.12 -6.79 13.89
CA GLU A 157 -5.32 -7.52 15.12
C GLU A 157 -5.51 -9.03 14.91
N CYS A 158 -5.76 -9.48 13.66
CA CYS A 158 -5.90 -10.89 13.34
C CYS A 158 -4.59 -11.65 13.67
N PRO A 159 -4.62 -12.69 14.51
CA PRO A 159 -3.40 -13.43 14.86
C PRO A 159 -2.70 -14.03 13.63
N ALA A 160 -3.45 -14.49 12.64
CA ALA A 160 -2.90 -15.07 11.41
C ALA A 160 -2.17 -13.99 10.60
N TYR A 161 -2.72 -12.77 10.54
CA TYR A 161 -2.03 -11.63 9.95
C TYR A 161 -0.75 -11.30 10.72
N GLN A 162 -0.80 -11.25 12.05
CA GLN A 162 0.36 -10.92 12.88
C GLN A 162 1.50 -11.93 12.72
N HIS A 163 1.19 -13.23 12.72
CA HIS A 163 2.16 -14.29 12.47
C HIS A 163 2.79 -14.19 11.07
N SER A 164 1.97 -14.00 10.04
CA SER A 164 2.45 -13.81 8.67
C SER A 164 3.33 -12.56 8.55
N ALA A 165 2.91 -11.45 9.17
CA ALA A 165 3.63 -10.18 9.16
C ALA A 165 4.99 -10.31 9.88
N GLN A 166 5.04 -11.02 11.00
CA GLN A 166 6.28 -11.28 11.72
C GLN A 166 7.26 -12.08 10.86
N ARG A 167 6.79 -13.15 10.20
CA ARG A 167 7.60 -13.95 9.26
C ARG A 167 8.11 -13.12 8.09
N LEU A 168 7.27 -12.24 7.54
CA LEU A 168 7.68 -11.33 6.46
C LEU A 168 8.76 -10.35 6.93
N ARG A 169 8.60 -9.75 8.12
CA ARG A 169 9.60 -8.86 8.71
C ARG A 169 10.94 -9.56 8.96
N GLN A 170 10.92 -10.78 9.49
CA GLN A 170 12.14 -11.57 9.72
C GLN A 170 12.91 -11.88 8.43
N ARG A 171 12.21 -11.94 7.28
CA ARG A 171 12.80 -12.18 5.96
C ARG A 171 13.20 -10.90 5.24
N ASP A 172 12.73 -9.75 5.69
CA ASP A 172 13.06 -8.46 5.09
C ASP A 172 14.38 -7.96 5.67
N THR A 173 15.49 -8.40 5.07
CA THR A 173 16.85 -7.99 5.46
C THR A 173 17.08 -6.48 5.33
N GLU A 174 16.23 -5.76 4.60
CA GLU A 174 16.30 -4.31 4.41
C GLU A 174 15.45 -3.53 5.42
N ALA A 175 14.71 -4.20 6.32
CA ALA A 175 13.92 -3.55 7.37
C ALA A 175 14.70 -3.40 8.69
N THR A 176 15.91 -3.94 8.76
CA THR A 176 16.71 -4.09 10.00
C THR A 176 17.87 -3.09 10.14
N TYR A 177 17.93 -2.04 9.32
CA TYR A 177 18.95 -1.00 9.39
C TYR A 177 18.33 0.40 9.50
#